data_AF-A0A2V9JWV4-F1
#
_entry.id   AF-A0A2V9JWV4-F1
#
_cell.length_a   1.000
_cell.length_b   1.000
_cell.length_c   1.000
_cell.angle_alpha   90.00
_cell.angle_beta   90.00
_cell.angle_gamma   90.00
#
_symmetry.space_group_name_H-M   'P 1'
#
loop_
_entity.id
_entity.type
_entity.pdbx_description
1 polymer ?
#
loop_
_entity_poly.entity_id
_entity_poly.type
_entity_poly.pdbx_seq_one_letter_code
_entity_poly.pdbx_strand_id
1 'polypeptide(L)'
;TLESYETKKDKRSLVDAKNYVAAFLEKYPLDFGLLFLGPCGVGKTHLAVALLKKLISERLERGLFYDFRDLLRAIQLSWNSVSQTTELQILGPVLEVDVLVLDDLGANKPTDWVRETMEHIINCRYNDRKLTIFTSNYLDAPARQGEETLTDRIGARLRSRLHEMCKVIEIRGDDFRREIRQVNYRF
;
A
#
# COMPACT_ATOMS: atom_id res chain seq x y z
N THR A 1 -6.43 -6.33 13.46
CA THR A 1 -6.24 -4.98 14.04
C THR A 1 -4.78 -4.81 14.38
N LEU A 2 -4.34 -3.67 14.93
CA LEU A 2 -2.94 -3.49 15.33
C LEU A 2 -2.56 -4.41 16.49
N GLU A 3 -3.52 -4.67 17.39
CA GLU A 3 -3.40 -5.56 18.53
C GLU A 3 -3.21 -7.02 18.08
N SER A 4 -3.94 -7.44 17.04
CA SER A 4 -3.83 -8.77 16.44
C SER A 4 -2.64 -8.94 15.49
N TYR A 5 -1.73 -7.97 15.40
CA TYR A 5 -0.52 -8.10 14.58
C TYR A 5 0.55 -8.86 15.35
N GLU A 6 0.83 -10.09 14.90
CA GLU A 6 1.80 -10.99 15.52
C GLU A 6 3.24 -10.56 15.23
N THR A 7 3.94 -10.16 16.29
CA THR A 7 5.37 -9.94 16.28
C THR A 7 6.03 -11.11 17.01
N LYS A 8 6.42 -12.17 16.30
CA LYS A 8 7.27 -13.21 16.92
C LYS A 8 8.53 -12.52 17.47
N LYS A 9 8.90 -12.82 18.72
CA LYS A 9 9.92 -12.11 19.52
C LYS A 9 11.29 -11.93 18.82
N ASP A 10 11.63 -12.77 17.84
CA ASP A 10 12.92 -12.72 17.13
C ASP A 10 12.96 -11.81 15.90
N LYS A 11 11.86 -11.15 15.52
CA LYS A 11 11.80 -10.32 14.31
C LYS A 11 11.70 -8.84 14.63
N ARG A 12 12.85 -8.23 14.96
CA ARG A 12 13.01 -6.80 15.28
C ARG A 12 12.29 -5.87 14.29
N SER A 13 12.38 -6.16 12.99
CA SER A 13 11.73 -5.38 11.93
C SER A 13 10.18 -5.32 12.05
N LEU A 14 9.51 -6.39 12.49
CA LEU A 14 8.06 -6.38 12.69
C LEU A 14 7.65 -5.54 13.90
N VAL A 15 8.44 -5.61 14.98
CA VAL A 15 8.25 -4.80 16.18
C VAL A 15 8.44 -3.33 15.85
N ASP A 16 9.50 -2.99 15.12
CA ASP A 16 9.80 -1.62 14.68
C ASP A 16 8.67 -1.08 13.78
N ALA A 17 8.18 -1.87 12.83
CA ALA A 17 7.06 -1.48 11.97
C ALA A 17 5.77 -1.25 12.76
N LYS A 18 5.43 -2.15 13.71
CA LYS A 18 4.26 -1.99 14.59
C LYS A 18 4.37 -0.75 15.46
N ASN A 19 5.53 -0.53 16.08
CA ASN A 19 5.79 0.65 16.91
C ASN A 19 5.73 1.94 16.10
N TYR A 20 6.23 1.92 14.86
CA TYR A 20 6.12 3.08 13.97
C TYR A 20 4.67 3.41 13.64
N VAL A 21 3.84 2.41 13.35
CA VAL A 21 2.41 2.61 13.10
C VAL A 21 1.69 3.17 14.34
N ALA A 22 2.04 2.68 15.54
CA ALA A 22 1.51 3.24 16.78
C ALA A 22 1.91 4.71 16.96
N ALA A 23 3.19 5.04 16.79
CA ALA A 23 3.69 6.42 16.87
C ALA A 23 3.09 7.33 15.78
N PHE A 24 2.80 6.79 14.59
CA PHE A 24 2.11 7.50 13.53
C PHE A 24 0.68 7.91 13.96
N LEU A 25 -0.07 6.97 14.57
CA LEU A 25 -1.42 7.22 15.07
C LEU A 25 -1.48 8.24 16.22
N GLU A 26 -0.46 8.24 17.08
CA GLU A 26 -0.33 9.20 18.18
C GLU A 26 -0.05 10.62 17.68
N LYS A 27 0.73 10.76 16.61
CA LYS A 27 1.15 12.05 16.04
C LYS A 27 0.23 12.58 14.95
N TYR A 28 -0.80 11.84 14.59
CA TYR A 28 -1.77 12.24 13.56
C TYR A 28 -2.50 13.55 13.96
N PRO A 29 -2.71 14.52 13.04
CA PRO A 29 -2.46 14.48 11.61
C PRO A 29 -1.00 14.70 11.20
N LEU A 30 -0.59 14.03 10.13
CA LEU A 30 0.74 14.14 9.50
C LEU A 30 0.58 14.48 8.02
N ASP A 31 1.59 15.12 7.44
CA ASP A 31 1.66 15.55 6.04
C ASP A 31 2.29 14.49 5.10
N PHE A 32 2.64 13.32 5.64
CA PHE A 32 3.21 12.20 4.89
C PHE A 32 2.50 10.89 5.21
N GLY A 33 2.53 9.97 4.24
CA GLY A 33 2.02 8.61 4.33
C GLY A 33 3.07 7.55 4.64
N LEU A 34 2.69 6.28 4.50
CA LEU A 34 3.60 5.16 4.76
C LEU A 34 3.74 4.30 3.50
N LEU A 35 4.96 3.89 3.18
CA LEU A 35 5.25 2.90 2.16
C LEU A 35 5.86 1.67 2.83
N PHE A 36 5.07 0.60 2.92
CA PHE A 36 5.52 -0.68 3.46
C PHE A 36 6.17 -1.51 2.35
N LEU A 37 7.45 -1.84 2.51
CA LEU A 37 8.20 -2.70 1.59
C LEU A 37 8.57 -4.02 2.27
N GLY A 38 8.71 -5.10 1.52
CA GLY A 38 9.12 -6.39 2.08
C GLY A 38 8.54 -7.59 1.33
N PRO A 39 9.00 -8.81 1.59
CA PRO A 39 8.55 -10.00 0.85
C PRO A 39 7.07 -10.34 1.13
N CYS A 40 6.51 -11.24 0.33
CA CYS A 40 5.15 -11.74 0.51
C CYS A 40 4.96 -12.36 1.91
N GLY A 41 3.80 -12.09 2.52
CA GLY A 41 3.41 -12.74 3.77
C GLY A 41 3.98 -12.17 5.06
N VAL A 42 4.75 -11.07 5.01
CA VAL A 42 5.30 -10.40 6.22
C VAL A 42 4.33 -9.44 6.92
N GLY A 43 3.08 -9.36 6.45
CA GLY A 43 2.03 -8.58 7.13
C GLY A 43 1.94 -7.09 6.77
N LYS A 44 2.55 -6.64 5.66
CA LYS A 44 2.43 -5.25 5.14
C LYS A 44 0.98 -4.80 5.01
N THR A 45 0.16 -5.56 4.28
CA THR A 45 -1.28 -5.30 4.10
C THR A 45 -2.02 -5.25 5.44
N HIS A 46 -1.65 -6.12 6.38
CA HIS A 46 -2.27 -6.13 7.72
C HIS A 46 -2.00 -4.83 8.47
N LEU A 47 -0.75 -4.33 8.46
CA LEU A 47 -0.42 -3.05 9.09
C LEU A 47 -1.11 -1.88 8.39
N ALA A 48 -1.13 -1.85 7.05
CA ALA A 48 -1.81 -0.81 6.28
C ALA A 48 -3.32 -0.76 6.60
N VAL A 49 -3.98 -1.92 6.61
CA VAL A 49 -5.41 -2.04 6.96
C VAL A 49 -5.65 -1.72 8.44
N ALA A 50 -4.76 -2.13 9.34
CA ALA A 50 -4.87 -1.81 10.76
C ALA A 50 -4.79 -0.30 11.01
N LEU A 51 -3.83 0.38 10.36
CA LEU A 51 -3.70 1.83 10.39
C LEU A 51 -4.96 2.51 9.83
N LEU A 52 -5.42 2.10 8.64
CA LEU A 52 -6.64 2.64 8.04
C LEU A 52 -7.86 2.49 8.96
N LYS A 53 -8.08 1.30 9.53
CA LYS A 53 -9.18 1.05 10.45
C LYS A 53 -9.14 1.97 11.67
N LYS A 54 -7.94 2.18 12.24
CA LYS A 54 -7.74 3.06 13.40
C LYS A 54 -8.00 4.52 13.06
N LEU A 55 -7.55 4.99 11.90
CA LEU A 55 -7.84 6.35 11.42
C LEU A 55 -9.35 6.57 11.22
N ILE A 56 -10.05 5.61 10.60
CA ILE A 56 -11.50 5.68 10.44
C ILE A 56 -12.21 5.69 11.81
N SER A 57 -11.89 4.74 12.70
CA SER A 57 -12.64 4.55 13.94
C SER A 57 -12.31 5.57 15.03
N GLU A 58 -11.07 6.04 15.10
CA GLU A 58 -10.59 6.90 16.20
C GLU A 58 -10.32 8.35 15.78
N ARG A 59 -10.25 8.64 14.47
CA ARG A 59 -10.07 9.99 13.93
C ARG A 59 -11.19 10.43 12.99
N LEU A 60 -12.17 9.55 12.73
CA LEU A 60 -13.35 9.82 11.88
C LEU A 60 -13.00 10.19 10.42
N GLU A 61 -11.84 9.73 9.95
CA GLU A 61 -11.41 9.94 8.57
C GLU A 61 -12.24 9.09 7.59
N ARG A 62 -12.52 9.62 6.40
CA ARG A 62 -13.03 8.79 5.31
C ARG A 62 -11.85 8.00 4.76
N GLY A 63 -11.98 6.67 4.78
CA GLY A 63 -10.91 5.76 4.39
C GLY A 63 -11.32 4.81 3.27
N LEU A 64 -10.40 4.53 2.35
CA LEU A 64 -10.60 3.60 1.24
C LEU A 64 -9.42 2.65 1.11
N PHE A 65 -9.70 1.41 0.73
CA PHE A 65 -8.69 0.38 0.48
C PHE A 65 -8.91 -0.22 -0.91
N TYR A 66 -7.83 -0.34 -1.68
CA TYR A 66 -7.81 -1.08 -2.93
C TYR A 66 -6.56 -1.96 -3.03
N ASP A 67 -6.73 -3.20 -3.52
CA ASP A 67 -5.65 -3.87 -4.25
C ASP A 67 -5.47 -3.14 -5.57
N PHE A 68 -4.23 -2.77 -5.90
CA PHE A 68 -3.98 -1.92 -7.07
C PHE A 68 -4.41 -2.58 -8.39
N ARG A 69 -4.32 -3.92 -8.51
CA ARG A 69 -4.80 -4.64 -9.71
C ARG A 69 -6.31 -4.55 -9.84
N ASP A 70 -7.03 -4.68 -8.72
CA ASP A 70 -8.48 -4.62 -8.72
C ASP A 70 -8.98 -3.21 -9.02
N LEU A 71 -8.28 -2.17 -8.54
CA LEU A 71 -8.55 -0.79 -8.93
C LEU A 71 -8.37 -0.59 -10.43
N LEU A 72 -7.23 -1.01 -11.00
CA LEU A 72 -6.99 -0.92 -12.43
C LEU A 72 -8.06 -1.66 -13.23
N ARG A 73 -8.45 -2.86 -12.80
CA ARG A 73 -9.53 -3.63 -13.45
C ARG A 73 -10.85 -2.89 -13.39
N ALA A 74 -11.21 -2.30 -12.24
CA ALA A 74 -12.44 -1.54 -12.09
C ALA A 74 -12.48 -0.34 -13.05
N ILE A 75 -11.38 0.39 -13.17
CA ILE A 75 -11.23 1.50 -14.14
C ILE A 75 -11.39 1.00 -15.57
N GLN A 76 -10.70 -0.09 -15.95
CA GLN A 76 -10.82 -0.65 -17.31
C GLN A 76 -12.25 -1.12 -17.65
N LEU A 77 -12.94 -1.74 -16.70
CA LEU A 77 -14.31 -2.21 -16.91
C LEU A 77 -15.28 -1.05 -17.12
N SER A 78 -14.99 0.12 -16.54
CA SER A 78 -15.81 1.32 -16.71
C SER A 78 -15.80 1.88 -18.13
N TRP A 79 -14.80 1.54 -18.95
CA TRP A 79 -14.72 1.98 -20.35
C TRP A 79 -15.68 1.25 -21.27
N ASN A 80 -16.01 -0.02 -20.96
CA ASN A 80 -16.93 -0.81 -21.76
C ASN A 80 -18.40 -0.38 -21.56
N SER A 81 -18.69 0.39 -20.51
CA SER A 81 -20.04 0.85 -20.18
C SER A 81 -20.34 2.24 -20.76
N VAL A 82 -20.34 2.39 -22.09
CA VAL A 82 -20.98 3.46 -22.92
C VAL A 82 -20.82 4.95 -22.51
N SER A 83 -20.18 5.33 -21.39
CA SER A 83 -20.12 6.72 -20.90
C SER A 83 -18.84 6.99 -20.09
N GLN A 84 -18.23 8.16 -20.27
CA GLN A 84 -17.07 8.62 -19.49
C GLN A 84 -17.39 8.89 -18.00
N THR A 85 -18.67 9.03 -17.66
CA THR A 85 -19.13 9.29 -16.29
C THR A 85 -18.77 8.17 -15.33
N THR A 86 -18.65 6.92 -15.81
CA THR A 86 -18.37 5.75 -14.96
C THR A 86 -16.91 5.69 -14.49
N GLU A 87 -15.96 6.16 -15.28
CA GLU A 87 -14.55 6.23 -14.87
C GLU A 87 -14.35 7.26 -13.76
N LEU A 88 -14.91 8.47 -13.93
CA LEU A 88 -14.88 9.51 -12.92
C LEU A 88 -15.56 9.08 -11.61
N GLN A 89 -16.61 8.25 -11.69
CA GLN A 89 -17.26 7.69 -10.50
C GLN A 89 -16.36 6.73 -9.71
N ILE A 90 -15.41 6.06 -10.37
CA ILE A 90 -14.44 5.17 -9.71
C ILE A 90 -13.23 5.97 -9.22
N LEU A 91 -12.69 6.85 -10.07
CA LEU A 91 -11.49 7.63 -9.74
C LEU A 91 -11.76 8.72 -8.69
N GLY A 92 -12.89 9.43 -8.78
CA GLY A 92 -13.22 10.52 -7.86
C GLY A 92 -13.04 10.16 -6.38
N PRO A 93 -13.69 9.08 -5.88
CA PRO A 93 -13.50 8.62 -4.51
C PRO A 93 -12.04 8.28 -4.17
N VAL A 94 -11.28 7.70 -5.11
CA VAL A 94 -9.86 7.34 -4.92
C VAL A 94 -8.99 8.60 -4.81
N LEU A 95 -9.27 9.63 -5.60
CA LEU A 95 -8.52 10.88 -5.59
C LEU A 95 -8.84 11.73 -4.37
N GLU A 96 -10.12 11.80 -3.97
CA GLU A 96 -10.60 12.77 -2.97
C GLU A 96 -10.59 12.27 -1.52
N VAL A 97 -10.65 10.94 -1.31
CA VAL A 97 -10.73 10.34 0.03
C VAL A 97 -9.58 10.78 0.93
N ASP A 98 -9.88 10.99 2.20
CA ASP A 98 -8.94 11.57 3.17
C ASP A 98 -7.75 10.62 3.40
N VAL A 99 -8.02 9.32 3.52
CA VAL A 99 -6.99 8.27 3.65
C VAL A 99 -7.21 7.16 2.63
N LEU A 100 -6.21 6.93 1.78
CA LEU A 100 -6.22 5.84 0.80
C LEU A 100 -5.15 4.81 1.12
N VAL A 101 -5.50 3.52 1.10
CA VAL A 101 -4.55 2.41 1.07
C VAL A 101 -4.52 1.83 -0.34
N LEU A 102 -3.36 1.81 -0.97
CA LEU A 102 -3.08 1.09 -2.22
C LEU A 102 -2.15 -0.09 -1.94
N ASP A 103 -2.71 -1.29 -1.99
CA ASP A 103 -2.01 -2.55 -1.71
C ASP A 103 -1.37 -3.14 -2.98
N ASP A 104 -0.24 -3.83 -2.82
CA ASP A 104 0.49 -4.55 -3.88
C ASP A 104 0.95 -3.65 -5.05
N LEU A 105 1.43 -2.44 -4.76
CA LEU A 105 1.98 -1.52 -5.76
C LEU A 105 3.16 -2.15 -6.52
N GLY A 106 3.14 -2.05 -7.84
CA GLY A 106 4.16 -2.63 -8.73
C GLY A 106 3.97 -4.12 -9.04
N ALA A 107 2.89 -4.76 -8.57
CA ALA A 107 2.59 -6.16 -8.89
C ALA A 107 2.21 -6.39 -10.36
N ASN A 108 1.69 -5.36 -11.05
CA ASN A 108 1.34 -5.44 -12.47
C ASN A 108 2.57 -5.29 -13.35
N LYS A 109 2.57 -5.97 -14.51
CA LYS A 109 3.47 -5.60 -15.60
C LYS A 109 3.14 -4.16 -16.02
N PRO A 110 4.11 -3.25 -16.04
CA PRO A 110 3.85 -1.85 -16.32
C PRO A 110 3.61 -1.67 -17.83
N THR A 111 2.34 -1.70 -18.24
CA THR A 111 1.92 -1.14 -19.53
C THR A 111 1.87 0.37 -19.43
N ASP A 112 1.89 1.08 -20.56
CA ASP A 112 1.88 2.54 -20.57
C ASP A 112 0.64 3.10 -19.88
N TRP A 113 -0.54 2.53 -20.15
CA TRP A 113 -1.76 2.90 -19.45
C TRP A 113 -1.71 2.67 -17.92
N VAL A 114 -1.10 1.56 -17.45
CA VAL A 114 -0.94 1.32 -16.01
C VAL A 114 -0.03 2.37 -15.39
N ARG A 115 1.07 2.74 -16.08
CA ARG A 115 1.97 3.79 -15.61
C ARG A 115 1.27 5.14 -15.56
N GLU A 116 0.55 5.52 -16.61
CA GLU A 116 -0.20 6.78 -16.68
C GLU A 116 -1.25 6.88 -15.57
N THR A 117 -2.01 5.81 -15.34
CA THR A 117 -3.03 5.76 -14.27
C THR A 117 -2.40 5.88 -12.89
N MET A 118 -1.29 5.17 -12.67
CA MET A 118 -0.53 5.24 -11.42
C MET A 118 0.05 6.65 -11.19
N GLU A 119 0.63 7.25 -12.24
CA GLU A 119 1.11 8.63 -12.22
C GLU A 119 -0.01 9.61 -11.89
N HIS A 120 -1.17 9.47 -12.53
CA HIS A 120 -2.31 10.34 -12.28
C HIS A 120 -2.77 10.29 -10.81
N ILE A 121 -3.01 9.09 -10.27
CA ILE A 121 -3.47 8.91 -8.89
C ILE A 121 -2.43 9.45 -7.89
N ILE A 122 -1.16 9.08 -8.04
CA ILE A 122 -0.10 9.48 -7.11
C ILE A 122 0.13 11.00 -7.19
N ASN A 123 0.16 11.59 -8.39
CA ASN A 123 0.39 13.02 -8.56
C ASN A 123 -0.75 13.86 -7.98
N CYS A 124 -2.01 13.49 -8.22
CA CYS A 124 -3.16 14.22 -7.69
C CYS A 124 -3.12 14.22 -6.16
N ARG A 125 -2.97 13.03 -5.55
CA ARG A 125 -2.93 12.89 -4.09
C ARG A 125 -1.71 13.55 -3.46
N TYR A 126 -0.56 13.55 -4.13
CA TYR A 126 0.62 14.30 -3.71
C TYR A 126 0.36 15.81 -3.70
N ASN A 127 -0.17 16.36 -4.80
CA ASN A 127 -0.44 17.79 -4.92
C ASN A 127 -1.47 18.27 -3.88
N ASP A 128 -2.49 17.45 -3.63
CA ASP A 128 -3.55 17.75 -2.66
C ASP A 128 -3.18 17.38 -1.22
N ARG A 129 -1.93 16.93 -0.98
CA ARG A 129 -1.40 16.48 0.31
C ARG A 129 -2.31 15.46 1.01
N LYS A 130 -2.89 14.55 0.23
CA LYS A 130 -3.81 13.51 0.70
C LYS A 130 -3.03 12.32 1.24
N LEU A 131 -3.37 11.91 2.46
CA LEU A 131 -2.68 10.80 3.14
C LEU A 131 -2.86 9.52 2.32
N THR A 132 -1.73 8.90 1.93
CA THR A 132 -1.75 7.68 1.13
C THR A 132 -0.79 6.66 1.72
N ILE A 133 -1.28 5.46 1.96
CA ILE A 133 -0.52 4.33 2.48
C ILE A 133 -0.36 3.33 1.34
N PHE A 134 0.86 2.87 1.13
CA PHE A 134 1.21 1.95 0.06
C PHE A 134 1.82 0.68 0.65
N THR A 135 1.62 -0.44 -0.03
CA THR A 135 2.42 -1.64 0.18
C THR A 135 3.05 -2.10 -1.13
N SER A 136 4.24 -2.68 -1.06
CA SER A 136 4.86 -3.31 -2.22
C SER A 136 5.71 -4.51 -1.82
N ASN A 137 5.74 -5.52 -2.68
CA ASN A 137 6.62 -6.67 -2.55
C ASN A 137 8.03 -6.43 -3.13
N TYR A 138 8.25 -5.27 -3.77
CA TYR A 138 9.51 -4.91 -4.40
C TYR A 138 10.30 -3.96 -3.50
N LEU A 139 11.57 -4.27 -3.29
CA LEU A 139 12.49 -3.46 -2.50
C LEU A 139 13.16 -2.40 -3.39
N ASP A 140 13.80 -1.41 -2.75
CA ASP A 140 14.59 -0.39 -3.46
C ASP A 140 15.94 -0.92 -3.96
N ALA A 141 16.44 -1.97 -3.32
CA ALA A 141 17.62 -2.71 -3.74
C ALA A 141 17.23 -4.16 -4.00
N PRO A 142 17.75 -4.78 -5.08
CA PRO A 142 17.46 -6.18 -5.37
C PRO A 142 18.03 -7.07 -4.26
N ALA A 143 17.24 -8.00 -3.73
CA ALA A 143 17.73 -8.94 -2.72
C ALA A 143 18.55 -10.06 -3.36
N ARG A 144 18.28 -10.37 -4.64
CA ARG A 144 19.02 -11.32 -5.46
C ARG A 144 19.24 -10.78 -6.87
N GLN A 145 20.28 -11.30 -7.52
CA GLN A 145 20.57 -10.95 -8.91
C GLN A 145 19.39 -11.31 -9.82
N GLY A 146 18.94 -10.34 -10.63
CA GLY A 146 17.82 -10.51 -11.55
C GLY A 146 16.44 -10.20 -10.96
N GLU A 147 16.35 -9.83 -9.68
CA GLU A 147 15.09 -9.32 -9.12
C GLU A 147 14.88 -7.85 -9.53
N GLU A 148 13.66 -7.55 -9.95
CA GLU A 148 13.23 -6.17 -10.22
C GLU A 148 13.07 -5.41 -8.90
N THR A 149 13.49 -4.15 -8.90
CA THR A 149 13.25 -3.21 -7.80
C THR A 149 11.89 -2.53 -7.95
N LEU A 150 11.46 -1.82 -6.91
CA LEU A 150 10.27 -0.97 -7.02
C LEU A 150 10.44 0.07 -8.12
N THR A 151 11.63 0.66 -8.25
CA THR A 151 11.98 1.62 -9.30
C THR A 151 11.82 1.03 -10.69
N ASP A 152 12.20 -0.24 -10.91
CA ASP A 152 12.04 -0.90 -12.21
C ASP A 152 10.55 -1.10 -12.55
N ARG A 153 9.72 -1.34 -11.54
CA ARG A 153 8.26 -1.54 -11.69
C ARG A 153 7.50 -0.26 -11.99
N ILE A 154 7.79 0.82 -11.26
CA ILE A 154 6.98 2.05 -11.31
C ILE A 154 7.68 3.22 -12.00
N GLY A 155 8.99 3.10 -12.26
CA GLY A 155 9.81 4.18 -12.81
C GLY A 155 10.36 5.14 -11.75
N ALA A 156 11.51 5.74 -12.06
CA ALA A 156 12.24 6.63 -11.16
C ALA A 156 11.42 7.86 -10.71
N ARG A 157 10.60 8.40 -11.61
CA ARG A 157 9.77 9.58 -11.34
C ARG A 157 8.74 9.32 -10.25
N LEU A 158 7.97 8.24 -10.37
CA LEU A 158 6.99 7.85 -9.36
C LEU A 158 7.67 7.48 -8.05
N ARG A 159 8.77 6.74 -8.12
CA ARG A 159 9.56 6.38 -6.95
C ARG A 159 10.11 7.60 -6.20
N SER A 160 10.47 8.68 -6.89
CA SER A 160 10.88 9.95 -6.29
C SER A 160 9.73 10.59 -5.50
N ARG A 161 8.52 10.60 -6.07
CA ARG A 161 7.33 11.15 -5.39
C ARG A 161 6.93 10.35 -4.17
N LEU A 162 6.96 9.02 -4.26
CA LEU A 162 6.70 8.15 -3.11
C LEU A 162 7.70 8.40 -1.97
N HIS A 163 8.96 8.70 -2.29
CA HIS A 163 9.96 9.02 -1.27
C HIS A 163 9.67 10.32 -0.54
N GLU A 164 9.14 11.31 -1.24
CA GLU A 164 8.81 12.62 -0.67
C GLU A 164 7.53 12.55 0.15
N MET A 165 6.50 11.86 -0.34
CA MET A 165 5.19 11.83 0.29
C MET A 165 5.03 10.74 1.34
N CYS A 166 5.95 9.77 1.43
CA CYS A 166 5.84 8.66 2.36
C CYS A 166 7.13 8.40 3.14
N LYS A 167 6.97 8.01 4.41
CA LYS A 167 8.01 7.28 5.12
C LYS A 167 8.06 5.83 4.66
N VAL A 168 9.23 5.39 4.21
CA VAL A 168 9.49 3.98 3.89
C VAL A 168 9.69 3.17 5.16
N ILE A 169 8.97 2.06 5.27
CA ILE A 169 9.09 1.05 6.34
C ILE A 169 9.36 -0.29 5.68
N GLU A 170 10.59 -0.77 5.81
CA GLU A 170 10.96 -2.10 5.31
C GLU A 170 10.67 -3.16 6.38
N ILE A 171 9.85 -4.15 6.00
CA ILE A 171 9.46 -5.27 6.84
C ILE A 171 10.17 -6.53 6.36
N ARG A 172 11.01 -7.10 7.22
CA ARG A 172 11.73 -8.35 6.97
C ARG A 172 11.19 -9.45 7.87
N GLY A 173 11.03 -10.64 7.29
CA GLY A 173 10.63 -11.84 8.01
C GLY A 173 10.16 -12.95 7.07
N ASP A 174 9.96 -14.13 7.65
CA ASP A 174 9.36 -15.26 6.93
C ASP A 174 7.88 -15.02 6.59
N ASP A 175 7.40 -15.76 5.59
CA ASP A 175 6.01 -15.75 5.14
C ASP A 175 5.08 -16.40 6.19
N PHE A 176 4.44 -15.57 7.00
CA PHE A 176 3.48 -16.01 8.02
C PHE A 176 2.24 -16.69 7.42
N ARG A 177 1.88 -16.42 6.15
CA ARG A 177 0.73 -17.06 5.50
C ARG A 177 0.98 -18.56 5.28
N ARG A 178 2.25 -18.97 5.10
CA ARG A 178 2.64 -20.38 4.99
C ARG A 178 2.56 -21.10 6.34
N GLU A 179 3.04 -20.46 7.39
CA GLU A 179 3.04 -21.03 8.74
C GLU A 179 1.62 -21.28 9.26
N ILE A 180 0.71 -20.30 9.13
CA ILE A 180 -0.67 -20.42 9.62
C ILE A 180 -1.44 -21.54 8.88
N ARG A 181 -1.29 -21.63 7.55
CA ARG A 181 -1.98 -22.67 6.77
C ARG A 181 -1.48 -24.06 7.14
N GLN A 182 -0.18 -24.29 7.32
CA GLN A 182 0.34 -25.61 7.65
C GLN A 182 -0.05 -26.09 9.06
N VAL A 183 -0.18 -25.18 10.03
CA VAL A 183 -0.64 -25.53 11.39
C VAL A 183 -2.10 -26.03 11.38
N ASN A 184 -2.95 -25.47 10.50
CA ASN A 184 -4.36 -25.81 10.41
C ASN A 184 -4.68 -27.11 9.62
N TYR A 185 -3.68 -27.75 8.98
CA TYR A 185 -3.85 -29.01 8.24
C TYR A 185 -3.29 -30.24 8.98
N ARG A 186 -2.97 -30.13 10.27
CA ARG A 186 -2.57 -31.31 11.06
C ARG A 186 -3.80 -32.16 11.39
N PHE A 187 -3.95 -33.28 10.69
CA PHE A 187 -4.86 -34.38 11.03
C PHE A 187 -4.30 -35.18 12.21
#